data_AF-A0A0F9A9S8-F1
#
_entry.id   AF-A0A0F9A9S8-F1
#
_cell.length_a   1.000
_cell.length_b   1.000
_cell.length_c   1.000
_cell.angle_alpha   90.00
_cell.angle_beta   90.00
_cell.angle_gamma   90.00
#
_symmetry.space_group_name_H-M   'P 1'
#
loop_
_entity.id
_entity.type
_entity.pdbx_description
1 polymer ?
#
loop_
_entity_poly.entity_id
_entity_poly.type
_entity_poly.pdbx_seq_one_letter_code
_entity_poly.pdbx_strand_id
1 'polypeptide(L)'
;SGTEVPQVGVNFAGSELANPQLIDKISWELDRFELTPDRLAVEVLETVVASAPDDVITRNINALGKLGCRIDLDDFGTGQASIASIRRFSVSRIKIDRSFVMKADRDPDQQRMIGAILTMAERLGVETLAEGVETVGEHVLLAQLGCDHVQGFGIARPMPFEQTLDWIARHNAKLQDVPRIMDGRAT
;
A
#
# COMPACT_ATOMS: atom_id res chain seq x y z
N SER A 1 -13.28 18.66 16.46
CA SER A 1 -12.18 18.46 15.49
C SER A 1 -12.16 16.99 15.14
N GLY A 2 -12.20 16.65 13.86
CA GLY A 2 -12.00 15.27 13.39
C GLY A 2 -10.58 15.10 12.85
N THR A 3 -10.05 13.89 12.91
CA THR A 3 -8.81 13.53 12.21
C THR A 3 -9.18 13.10 10.79
N GLU A 4 -8.57 13.73 9.79
CA GLU A 4 -8.72 13.30 8.40
C GLU A 4 -7.85 12.06 8.17
N VAL A 5 -8.49 10.95 7.81
CA VAL A 5 -7.82 9.71 7.41
C VAL A 5 -8.00 9.57 5.90
N PRO A 6 -6.96 9.78 5.09
CA PRO A 6 -7.13 9.85 3.63
C PRO A 6 -7.60 8.52 3.05
N GLN A 7 -7.08 7.41 3.57
CA GLN A 7 -7.36 6.08 3.05
C GLN A 7 -7.25 5.02 4.16
N VAL A 8 -8.03 3.94 4.03
CA VAL A 8 -7.93 2.72 4.82
C VAL A 8 -7.72 1.54 3.88
N GLY A 9 -6.66 0.76 4.12
CA GLY A 9 -6.40 -0.50 3.44
C GLY A 9 -7.13 -1.66 4.12
N VAL A 10 -7.74 -2.52 3.32
CA VAL A 10 -8.46 -3.71 3.77
C VAL A 10 -8.04 -4.90 2.92
N ASN A 11 -7.64 -5.98 3.58
CA ASN A 11 -7.28 -7.24 2.94
C ASN A 11 -8.51 -8.00 2.47
N PHE A 12 -8.48 -8.44 1.21
CA PHE A 12 -9.52 -9.29 0.63
C PHE A 12 -8.96 -10.65 0.22
N ALA A 13 -9.51 -11.70 0.80
CA ALA A 13 -9.18 -13.06 0.39
C ALA A 13 -9.75 -13.39 -0.99
N GLY A 14 -9.13 -14.34 -1.69
CA GLY A 14 -9.61 -14.80 -3.00
C GLY A 14 -11.06 -15.32 -2.98
N SER A 15 -11.50 -15.93 -1.88
CA SER A 15 -12.90 -16.37 -1.69
C SER A 15 -13.90 -15.22 -1.59
N GLU A 16 -13.49 -14.08 -1.02
CA GLU A 16 -14.31 -12.86 -0.95
C GLU A 16 -14.38 -12.18 -2.31
N LEU A 17 -13.24 -12.11 -3.01
CA LEU A 17 -13.14 -11.59 -4.38
C LEU A 17 -13.92 -12.45 -5.38
N ALA A 18 -14.12 -13.75 -5.09
CA ALA A 18 -14.94 -14.64 -5.91
C ALA A 18 -16.45 -14.46 -5.70
N ASN A 19 -16.89 -13.62 -4.75
CA ASN A 19 -18.32 -13.38 -4.51
C ASN A 19 -18.92 -12.49 -5.61
N PRO A 20 -19.90 -12.97 -6.42
CA PRO A 20 -20.50 -12.17 -7.47
C PRO A 20 -21.23 -10.90 -6.99
N GLN A 21 -21.60 -10.84 -5.71
CA GLN A 21 -22.31 -9.71 -5.07
C GLN A 21 -21.37 -8.72 -4.37
N LEU A 22 -20.04 -8.91 -4.47
CA LEU A 22 -19.07 -8.07 -3.76
C LEU A 22 -19.23 -6.58 -4.08
N ILE A 23 -19.40 -6.24 -5.36
CA ILE A 23 -19.48 -4.85 -5.82
C ILE A 23 -20.70 -4.14 -5.27
N ASP A 24 -21.86 -4.82 -5.28
CA ASP A 24 -23.10 -4.26 -4.73
C ASP A 24 -22.97 -4.01 -3.24
N LYS A 25 -22.35 -4.96 -2.51
CA LYS A 25 -22.10 -4.82 -1.08
C LYS A 25 -21.17 -3.65 -0.76
N ILE A 26 -20.03 -3.54 -1.45
CA ILE A 26 -19.08 -2.45 -1.21
C ILE A 26 -19.69 -1.09 -1.56
N SER A 27 -20.40 -1.00 -2.69
CA SER A 27 -21.08 0.23 -3.09
C SER A 27 -22.11 0.67 -2.05
N TRP A 28 -22.88 -0.27 -1.51
CA TRP A 28 -23.87 0.02 -0.47
C TRP A 28 -23.22 0.49 0.84
N GLU A 29 -22.14 -0.15 1.30
CA GLU A 29 -21.46 0.28 2.53
C GLU A 29 -20.81 1.66 2.37
N LEU A 30 -20.17 1.93 1.22
CA LEU A 30 -19.59 3.25 0.94
C LEU A 30 -20.66 4.34 0.96
N ASP A 31 -21.80 4.12 0.30
CA ASP A 31 -22.93 5.07 0.29
C ASP A 31 -23.52 5.26 1.70
N ARG A 32 -23.75 4.16 2.43
CA ARG A 32 -24.28 4.17 3.80
C ARG A 32 -23.44 5.02 4.77
N PHE A 33 -22.12 5.01 4.59
CA PHE A 33 -21.17 5.76 5.43
C PHE A 33 -20.70 7.08 4.80
N GLU A 34 -21.29 7.49 3.68
CA GLU A 34 -20.92 8.71 2.94
C GLU A 34 -19.42 8.79 2.60
N LEU A 35 -18.83 7.64 2.25
CA LEU A 35 -17.42 7.52 1.88
C LEU A 35 -17.24 7.51 0.37
N THR A 36 -16.31 8.31 -0.12
CA THR A 36 -15.86 8.22 -1.51
C THR A 36 -15.02 6.95 -1.71
N PRO A 37 -15.14 6.24 -2.86
CA PRO A 37 -14.44 4.97 -3.09
C PRO A 37 -12.92 5.04 -2.96
N ASP A 38 -12.30 6.17 -3.28
CA ASP A 38 -10.84 6.37 -3.22
C ASP A 38 -10.25 6.27 -1.80
N ARG A 39 -11.10 6.37 -0.78
CA ARG A 39 -10.73 6.17 0.63
C ARG A 39 -10.58 4.70 1.01
N LEU A 40 -10.98 3.76 0.15
CA LEU A 40 -10.78 2.33 0.34
C LEU A 40 -9.64 1.85 -0.56
N ALA A 41 -8.58 1.31 0.04
CA ALA A 41 -7.60 0.47 -0.65
C ALA A 41 -7.98 -1.00 -0.45
N VAL A 42 -8.15 -1.71 -1.56
CA VAL A 42 -8.42 -3.14 -1.62
C VAL A 42 -7.06 -3.83 -1.77
N GLU A 43 -6.58 -4.42 -0.68
CA GLU A 43 -5.32 -5.16 -0.65
C GLU A 43 -5.57 -6.60 -1.15
N VAL A 44 -4.87 -6.99 -2.21
CA VAL A 44 -5.00 -8.28 -2.86
C VAL A 44 -3.64 -8.93 -2.99
N LEU A 45 -3.51 -10.16 -2.50
CA LEU A 45 -2.26 -10.93 -2.62
C LEU A 45 -1.83 -11.10 -4.08
N GLU A 46 -0.52 -11.02 -4.32
CA GLU A 46 0.12 -11.27 -5.62
C GLU A 46 -0.30 -12.61 -6.24
N THR A 47 -0.45 -13.66 -5.43
CA THR A 47 -0.84 -14.99 -5.90
C THR A 47 -2.26 -15.03 -6.47
N VAL A 48 -3.21 -14.28 -5.88
CA VAL A 48 -4.59 -14.18 -6.38
C VAL A 48 -4.60 -13.49 -7.73
N VAL A 49 -3.88 -12.38 -7.85
CA VAL A 49 -3.72 -11.61 -9.09
C VAL A 49 -3.01 -12.41 -10.20
N ALA A 50 -2.02 -13.21 -9.85
CA ALA A 50 -1.26 -14.02 -10.80
C ALA A 50 -2.04 -15.24 -11.31
N SER A 51 -2.81 -15.89 -10.42
CA SER A 51 -3.55 -17.11 -10.73
C SER A 51 -4.93 -16.87 -11.34
N ALA A 52 -5.47 -15.65 -11.24
CA ALA A 52 -6.81 -15.34 -11.74
C ALA A 52 -6.91 -15.51 -13.27
N PRO A 53 -7.70 -16.49 -13.77
CA PRO A 53 -8.15 -16.50 -15.15
C PRO A 53 -9.11 -15.32 -15.42
N ASP A 54 -9.63 -15.21 -16.65
CA ASP A 54 -10.73 -14.29 -16.97
C ASP A 54 -12.04 -14.77 -16.30
N ASP A 55 -12.13 -14.57 -14.98
CA ASP A 55 -13.20 -15.08 -14.12
C ASP A 55 -13.82 -14.00 -13.22
N VAL A 56 -14.64 -14.43 -12.25
CA VAL A 56 -15.36 -13.56 -11.31
C VAL A 56 -14.41 -12.68 -10.48
N ILE A 57 -13.25 -13.21 -10.08
CA ILE A 57 -12.24 -12.45 -9.31
C ILE A 57 -11.72 -11.32 -10.19
N THR A 58 -11.33 -11.62 -11.42
CA THR A 58 -10.84 -10.60 -12.37
C THR A 58 -11.88 -9.53 -12.62
N ARG A 59 -13.15 -9.92 -12.79
CA ARG A 59 -14.26 -8.97 -12.97
C ARG A 59 -14.43 -8.07 -11.75
N ASN A 60 -14.37 -8.62 -10.54
CA ASN A 60 -14.61 -7.88 -9.32
C ASN A 60 -13.47 -6.91 -8.99
N ILE A 61 -12.21 -7.32 -9.11
CA ILE A 61 -11.07 -6.41 -8.89
C ILE A 61 -11.16 -5.20 -9.85
N ASN A 62 -11.41 -5.46 -11.14
CA ASN A 62 -11.56 -4.40 -12.13
C ASN A 62 -12.78 -3.52 -11.88
N ALA A 63 -13.89 -4.09 -11.38
CA ALA A 63 -15.07 -3.31 -11.03
C ALA A 63 -14.82 -2.43 -9.79
N LEU A 64 -14.07 -2.89 -8.79
CA LEU A 64 -13.64 -2.08 -7.65
C LEU A 64 -12.76 -0.91 -8.10
N GLY A 65 -11.78 -1.17 -8.98
CA GLY A 65 -10.96 -0.11 -9.56
C GLY A 65 -11.78 0.91 -10.37
N LYS A 66 -12.75 0.45 -11.17
CA LYS A 66 -13.67 1.33 -11.92
C LYS A 66 -14.63 2.12 -11.04
N LEU A 67 -15.03 1.57 -9.89
CA LEU A 67 -15.81 2.28 -8.89
C LEU A 67 -15.00 3.44 -8.27
N GLY A 68 -13.67 3.33 -8.29
CA GLY A 68 -12.74 4.34 -7.78
C GLY A 68 -11.96 3.89 -6.55
N CYS A 69 -12.14 2.64 -6.09
CA CYS A 69 -11.29 2.08 -5.03
C CYS A 69 -9.86 1.95 -5.53
N ARG A 70 -8.88 2.15 -4.64
CA ARG A 70 -7.49 1.82 -4.96
C ARG A 70 -7.26 0.32 -4.85
N ILE A 71 -6.42 -0.21 -5.72
CA ILE A 71 -6.03 -1.62 -5.70
C ILE A 71 -4.57 -1.68 -5.29
N ASP A 72 -4.32 -2.27 -4.13
CA ASP A 72 -2.98 -2.45 -3.58
C ASP A 72 -2.58 -3.92 -3.78
N LEU A 73 -1.45 -4.16 -4.43
CA LEU A 73 -0.91 -5.50 -4.64
C LEU A 73 -0.05 -5.87 -3.44
N ASP A 74 -0.50 -6.87 -2.68
CA ASP A 74 0.11 -7.26 -1.42
C ASP A 74 1.12 -8.42 -1.56
N ASP A 75 2.05 -8.49 -0.62
CA ASP A 75 3.15 -9.47 -0.57
C ASP A 75 4.02 -9.53 -1.85
N PHE A 76 4.22 -8.39 -2.53
CA PHE A 76 4.94 -8.37 -3.80
C PHE A 76 6.41 -8.76 -3.64
N GLY A 77 6.86 -9.65 -4.52
CA GLY A 77 8.20 -10.21 -4.55
C GLY A 77 8.28 -11.63 -4.01
N THR A 78 7.20 -12.13 -3.41
CA THR A 78 7.12 -13.52 -2.92
C THR A 78 6.66 -14.51 -4.01
N GLY A 79 6.20 -14.02 -5.18
CA GLY A 79 5.55 -14.88 -6.17
C GLY A 79 5.53 -14.41 -7.63
N GLN A 80 4.34 -14.58 -8.25
CA GLN A 80 4.09 -14.83 -9.68
C GLN A 80 3.40 -13.67 -10.44
N ALA A 81 3.16 -12.52 -9.81
CA ALA A 81 2.54 -11.38 -10.47
C ALA A 81 3.49 -10.80 -11.51
N SER A 82 3.00 -10.73 -12.75
CA SER A 82 3.72 -10.12 -13.85
C SER A 82 3.38 -8.64 -13.96
N ILE A 83 4.22 -7.88 -14.68
CA ILE A 83 3.90 -6.51 -15.12
C ILE A 83 2.56 -6.46 -15.88
N ALA A 84 2.22 -7.53 -16.62
CA ALA A 84 0.92 -7.61 -17.29
C ALA A 84 -0.23 -7.68 -16.28
N SER A 85 -0.06 -8.39 -15.17
CA SER A 85 -1.05 -8.47 -14.09
C SER A 85 -1.25 -7.11 -13.40
N ILE A 86 -0.15 -6.40 -13.10
CA ILE A 86 -0.18 -5.05 -12.52
C ILE A 86 -1.01 -4.09 -13.40
N ARG A 87 -0.76 -4.11 -14.71
CA ARG A 87 -1.52 -3.30 -15.68
C ARG A 87 -2.98 -3.74 -15.82
N ARG A 88 -3.23 -5.06 -15.90
CA ARG A 88 -4.57 -5.64 -16.06
C ARG A 88 -5.52 -5.19 -14.96
N PHE A 89 -5.03 -5.10 -13.72
CA PHE A 89 -5.84 -4.73 -12.56
C PHE A 89 -5.75 -3.26 -12.17
N SER A 90 -5.06 -2.44 -12.97
CA SER A 90 -4.85 -1.01 -12.68
C SER A 90 -4.35 -0.79 -11.24
N VAL A 91 -3.38 -1.61 -10.83
CA VAL A 91 -2.79 -1.56 -9.48
C VAL A 91 -2.30 -0.14 -9.21
N SER A 92 -2.74 0.42 -8.09
CA SER A 92 -2.41 1.78 -7.66
C SER A 92 -1.14 1.80 -6.82
N ARG A 93 -0.89 0.72 -6.07
CA ARG A 93 0.28 0.60 -5.19
C ARG A 93 0.78 -0.84 -5.13
N ILE A 94 2.10 -1.00 -5.06
CA ILE A 94 2.77 -2.28 -4.76
C ILE A 94 3.26 -2.24 -3.32
N LYS A 95 2.86 -3.23 -2.51
CA LYS A 95 3.37 -3.44 -1.17
C LYS A 95 4.54 -4.44 -1.23
N ILE A 96 5.74 -3.97 -0.91
CA ILE A 96 6.97 -4.76 -0.93
C ILE A 96 7.03 -5.57 0.36
N ASP A 97 7.02 -6.90 0.22
CA ASP A 97 6.96 -7.81 1.35
C ASP A 97 8.13 -7.59 2.31
N ARG A 98 7.85 -7.81 3.61
CA ARG A 98 8.80 -7.66 4.70
C ARG A 98 10.07 -8.48 4.51
N SER A 99 10.01 -9.64 3.87
CA SER A 99 11.21 -10.47 3.66
C SER A 99 12.29 -9.78 2.82
N PHE A 100 11.93 -8.80 1.98
CA PHE A 100 12.87 -7.97 1.24
C PHE A 100 13.38 -6.79 2.08
N VAL A 101 12.53 -6.22 2.93
CA VAL A 101 12.81 -5.01 3.71
C VAL A 101 13.70 -5.31 4.92
N MET A 102 13.46 -6.43 5.59
CA MET A 102 14.12 -6.80 6.84
C MET A 102 15.64 -6.88 6.66
N LYS A 103 16.37 -6.03 7.38
CA LYS A 103 17.84 -5.89 7.35
C LYS A 103 18.41 -5.43 5.99
N ALA A 104 17.59 -4.87 5.12
CA ALA A 104 18.06 -4.36 3.83
C ALA A 104 19.12 -3.26 3.98
N ASP A 105 19.16 -2.52 5.10
CA ASP A 105 20.20 -1.54 5.41
C ASP A 105 21.63 -2.14 5.47
N ARG A 106 21.74 -3.46 5.58
CA ARG A 106 23.01 -4.19 5.74
C ARG A 106 23.24 -5.26 4.67
N ASP A 107 22.31 -5.42 3.74
CA ASP A 107 22.36 -6.43 2.70
C ASP A 107 22.32 -5.77 1.30
N PRO A 108 23.48 -5.64 0.63
CA PRO A 108 23.55 -5.03 -0.70
C PRO A 108 22.73 -5.76 -1.78
N ASP A 109 22.47 -7.06 -1.64
CA ASP A 109 21.63 -7.81 -2.59
C ASP A 109 20.16 -7.45 -2.41
N GLN A 110 19.68 -7.36 -1.16
CA GLN A 110 18.33 -6.86 -0.88
C GLN A 110 18.15 -5.41 -1.35
N GLN A 111 19.15 -4.54 -1.15
CA GLN A 111 19.11 -3.15 -1.66
C GLN A 111 18.94 -3.09 -3.17
N ARG A 112 19.68 -3.93 -3.91
CA ARG A 112 19.56 -4.03 -5.37
C ARG A 112 18.17 -4.51 -5.79
N MET A 113 17.62 -5.50 -5.09
CA MET A 113 16.29 -6.02 -5.38
C MET A 113 15.20 -4.97 -5.15
N ILE A 114 15.20 -4.31 -3.98
CA ILE A 114 14.28 -3.22 -3.67
C ILE A 114 14.42 -2.11 -4.73
N GLY A 115 15.64 -1.69 -5.06
CA GLY A 115 15.88 -0.68 -6.08
C GLY A 115 15.31 -1.05 -7.46
N ALA A 116 15.39 -2.33 -7.84
CA ALA A 116 14.79 -2.82 -9.09
C ALA A 116 13.26 -2.76 -9.06
N ILE A 117 12.64 -3.14 -7.94
CA ILE A 117 11.18 -3.05 -7.74
C ILE A 117 10.71 -1.59 -7.80
N LEU A 118 11.39 -0.69 -7.09
CA LEU A 118 11.07 0.74 -7.09
C LEU A 118 11.21 1.35 -8.49
N THR A 119 12.28 1.01 -9.22
CA THR A 119 12.47 1.45 -10.60
C THR A 119 11.34 0.93 -11.49
N MET A 120 10.92 -0.32 -11.35
CA MET A 120 9.80 -0.87 -12.11
C MET A 120 8.49 -0.13 -11.80
N ALA A 121 8.19 0.10 -10.52
CA ALA A 121 6.99 0.81 -10.09
C ALA A 121 6.94 2.25 -10.62
N GLU A 122 8.06 2.98 -10.55
CA GLU A 122 8.22 4.31 -11.15
C GLU A 122 7.89 4.29 -12.65
N ARG A 123 8.44 3.32 -13.40
CA ARG A 123 8.19 3.20 -14.85
C ARG A 123 6.74 2.84 -15.19
N LEU A 124 6.02 2.23 -14.26
CA LEU A 124 4.60 1.91 -14.41
C LEU A 124 3.68 3.02 -13.88
N GLY A 125 4.21 4.02 -13.18
CA GLY A 125 3.43 5.05 -12.52
C GLY A 125 2.61 4.51 -11.34
N VAL A 126 3.17 3.55 -10.60
CA VAL A 126 2.52 2.85 -9.47
C VAL A 126 3.25 3.23 -8.18
N GLU A 127 2.51 3.55 -7.12
CA GLU A 127 3.08 3.87 -5.81
C GLU A 127 3.70 2.63 -5.15
N THR A 128 4.57 2.84 -4.17
CA THR A 128 5.23 1.77 -3.42
C THR A 128 5.07 1.93 -1.92
N LEU A 129 4.89 0.81 -1.22
CA LEU A 129 4.89 0.77 0.24
C LEU A 129 5.76 -0.38 0.71
N ALA A 130 6.77 -0.08 1.52
CA ALA A 130 7.61 -1.12 2.11
C ALA A 130 7.04 -1.58 3.46
N GLU A 131 6.84 -2.88 3.61
CA GLU A 131 6.26 -3.47 4.82
C GLU A 131 7.29 -3.98 5.81
N GLY A 132 6.91 -4.00 7.08
CA GLY A 132 7.72 -4.53 8.16
C GLY A 132 8.98 -3.73 8.46
N VAL A 133 8.99 -2.42 8.23
CA VAL A 133 10.09 -1.52 8.66
C VAL A 133 10.15 -1.47 10.18
N GLU A 134 11.27 -1.89 10.77
CA GLU A 134 11.45 -1.96 12.23
C GLU A 134 12.52 -1.01 12.75
N THR A 135 13.48 -0.62 11.92
CA THR A 135 14.64 0.20 12.32
C THR A 135 14.73 1.52 11.57
N VAL A 136 15.43 2.48 12.17
CA VAL A 136 15.76 3.76 11.51
C VAL A 136 16.63 3.53 10.26
N GLY A 137 17.52 2.53 10.29
CA GLY A 137 18.38 2.20 9.15
C GLY A 137 17.58 1.76 7.93
N GLU A 138 16.62 0.85 8.11
CA GLU A 138 15.71 0.40 7.04
C GLU A 138 14.88 1.57 6.50
N HIS A 139 14.33 2.41 7.38
CA HIS A 139 13.55 3.59 6.97
C HIS A 139 14.39 4.57 6.15
N VAL A 140 15.61 4.89 6.60
CA VAL A 140 16.52 5.81 5.89
C VAL A 140 16.90 5.24 4.53
N LEU A 141 17.23 3.95 4.45
CA LEU A 141 17.52 3.29 3.18
C LEU A 141 16.34 3.41 2.21
N LEU A 142 15.13 3.05 2.65
CA LEU A 142 13.94 3.07 1.80
C LEU A 142 13.63 4.48 1.28
N ALA A 143 13.77 5.49 2.14
CA ALA A 143 13.62 6.89 1.74
C ALA A 143 14.69 7.31 0.71
N GLN A 144 15.94 6.88 0.88
CA GLN A 144 17.03 7.15 -0.07
C GLN A 144 16.82 6.49 -1.42
N LEU A 145 16.25 5.28 -1.44
CA LEU A 145 15.92 4.56 -2.66
C LEU A 145 14.66 5.09 -3.36
N GLY A 146 13.90 5.98 -2.72
CA GLY A 146 12.72 6.62 -3.29
C GLY A 146 11.43 5.83 -3.10
N CYS A 147 11.31 5.03 -2.04
CA CYS A 147 10.05 4.38 -1.69
C CYS A 147 9.04 5.41 -1.15
N ASP A 148 7.79 5.38 -1.64
CA ASP A 148 6.78 6.41 -1.35
C ASP A 148 6.25 6.32 0.09
N HIS A 149 6.05 5.10 0.58
CA HIS A 149 5.44 4.82 1.88
C HIS A 149 6.15 3.71 2.64
N VAL A 150 6.03 3.73 3.97
CA VAL A 150 6.56 2.68 4.84
C VAL A 150 5.53 2.29 5.90
N GLN A 151 5.48 1.00 6.20
CA GLN A 151 4.67 0.43 7.27
C GLN A 151 5.51 -0.53 8.11
N GLY A 152 5.35 -0.50 9.43
CA GLY A 152 6.01 -1.45 10.32
C GLY A 152 6.16 -0.95 11.74
N PHE A 153 6.74 -1.78 12.61
CA PHE A 153 6.85 -1.48 14.04
C PHE A 153 7.76 -0.29 14.35
N GLY A 154 8.64 0.09 13.44
CA GLY A 154 9.41 1.33 13.52
C GLY A 154 8.55 2.60 13.44
N ILE A 155 7.33 2.49 12.89
CA ILE A 155 6.34 3.56 12.80
C ILE A 155 5.32 3.42 13.93
N ALA A 156 4.61 2.29 13.94
CA ALA A 156 3.61 1.94 14.94
C ALA A 156 3.40 0.43 14.99
N ARG A 157 3.07 -0.10 16.18
CA ARG A 157 2.51 -1.45 16.30
C ARG A 157 1.01 -1.40 15.98
N PRO A 158 0.42 -2.51 15.47
CA PRO A 158 -1.03 -2.66 15.39
C PRO A 158 -1.66 -2.32 16.74
N MET A 159 -2.73 -1.54 16.71
CA MET A 159 -3.41 -1.05 17.92
C MET A 159 -4.92 -1.11 17.76
N PRO A 160 -5.67 -1.24 18.87
CA PRO A 160 -7.11 -1.06 18.88
C PRO A 160 -7.51 0.35 18.39
N PHE A 161 -8.69 0.45 17.76
CA PHE A 161 -9.19 1.70 17.19
C PHE A 161 -9.23 2.86 18.19
N GLU A 162 -9.55 2.57 19.45
CA GLU A 162 -9.65 3.56 20.54
C GLU A 162 -8.30 4.26 20.80
N GLN A 163 -7.19 3.62 20.46
CA GLN A 163 -5.84 4.18 20.61
C GLN A 163 -5.37 4.94 19.36
N THR A 164 -5.99 4.68 18.20
CA THR A 164 -5.53 5.19 16.90
C THR A 164 -5.60 6.71 16.82
N LEU A 165 -6.71 7.34 17.24
CA LEU A 165 -6.87 8.80 17.12
C LEU A 165 -5.87 9.57 17.98
N ASP A 166 -5.65 9.12 19.21
CA ASP A 166 -4.65 9.70 20.11
C ASP A 166 -3.22 9.47 19.58
N TRP A 167 -2.94 8.28 19.04
CA TRP A 167 -1.66 8.01 18.40
C TRP A 167 -1.41 8.94 17.19
N ILE A 168 -2.39 9.14 16.30
CA ILE A 168 -2.26 10.04 15.14
C ILE A 168 -1.95 11.47 15.61
N ALA A 169 -2.68 11.97 16.60
CA ALA A 169 -2.45 13.32 17.12
C ALA A 169 -1.03 13.48 17.67
N ARG A 170 -0.55 12.52 18.47
CA ARG A 170 0.82 12.52 19.01
C ARG A 170 1.89 12.35 17.94
N HIS A 171 1.63 11.53 16.93
CA HIS A 171 2.56 11.31 15.81
C HIS A 171 2.72 12.58 14.96
N ASN A 172 1.60 13.22 14.60
CA ASN A 172 1.61 14.44 13.81
C ASN A 172 2.30 15.61 14.53
N ALA A 173 2.13 15.73 15.85
CA ALA A 173 2.82 16.74 16.64
C ALA A 173 4.35 16.60 16.53
N LYS A 174 4.88 15.36 16.61
CA LYS A 174 6.33 15.11 16.46
C LYS A 174 6.85 15.49 15.08
N LEU A 175 6.07 15.26 14.02
CA LEU A 175 6.46 15.61 12.65
C LEU A 175 6.52 17.12 12.41
N GLN A 176 5.66 17.89 13.09
CA GLN A 176 5.68 19.36 13.01
C GLN A 176 6.94 19.96 13.66
N ASP A 177 7.50 19.28 14.65
CA ASP A 177 8.71 19.69 15.35
C ASP A 177 10.01 19.36 14.58
N VAL A 178 9.94 18.55 13.52
CA VAL A 178 11.12 18.24 12.68
C VAL A 178 11.43 19.48 11.81
N PRO A 179 12.64 20.05 11.88
CA PRO A 179 13.00 21.19 11.05
C PRO A 179 12.85 20.83 9.57
N ARG A 180 12.03 21.60 8.85
CA ARG A 180 11.96 21.48 7.39
C ARG A 180 13.30 21.92 6.82
N ILE A 181 13.99 21.04 6.11
CA ILE A 181 15.09 21.44 5.25
C ILE A 181 14.45 22.30 4.16
N MET A 182 14.67 23.61 4.21
CA MET A 182 14.25 24.49 3.13
C MET A 182 15.06 24.11 1.89
N ASP A 183 14.38 23.70 0.82
CA ASP A 183 14.99 23.54 -0.48
C ASP A 183 15.61 24.87 -0.90
N GLY A 184 16.93 24.93 -0.86
CA GLY A 184 17.72 26.03 -1.37
C GLY A 184 17.62 26.10 -2.89
N ARG A 185 16.53 26.65 -3.40
CA ARG A 185 16.50 27.32 -4.71
C ARG A 185 16.36 28.81 -4.48
N ALA A 186 17.50 29.45 -4.19
CA ALA A 186 17.66 30.85 -4.50
C ALA A 186 17.75 31.00 -6.03
N THR A 187 16.83 31.80 -6.57
CA THR A 187 16.81 32.53 -7.85
C THR A 187 17.81 32.15 -8.93
#